data_AF-A0A251YF24-F1
#
_entry.id   AF-A0A251YF24-F1
#
_cell.length_a   1.000
_cell.length_b   1.000
_cell.length_c   1.000
_cell.angle_alpha   90.00
_cell.angle_beta   90.00
_cell.angle_gamma   90.00
#
_symmetry.space_group_name_H-M   'P 1'
#
loop_
_entity.id
_entity.type
_entity.pdbx_description
1 polymer ?
#
loop_
_entity_poly.entity_id
_entity_poly.type
_entity_poly.pdbx_seq_one_letter_code
_entity_poly.pdbx_strand_id
1 'polypeptide(L)'
;MAAPFAPRTDGSHGGCYRDRMPSRDVREELAAFVAERDWAQFHTPENLAKSIAIEAGELLECFQWDAEGDLELVQAELADVLTYCLLLAERLGVDPDGIVLDKLAVTRTKYPIDKARGRSARYDAL
;
A
#
# COMPACT_ATOMS: atom_id res chain seq x y z
N MET A 1 -28.88 -32.60 19.88
CA MET A 1 -27.60 -32.84 20.58
C MET A 1 -26.61 -31.81 20.07
N ALA A 2 -26.33 -30.77 20.88
CA ALA A 2 -25.36 -29.73 20.58
C ALA A 2 -24.02 -30.11 21.21
N ALA A 3 -22.94 -30.09 20.43
CA ALA A 3 -21.59 -30.32 20.93
C ALA A 3 -21.06 -29.05 21.63
N PRO A 4 -20.25 -29.17 22.70
CA PRO A 4 -19.75 -28.04 23.46
C PRO A 4 -18.56 -27.39 22.75
N PHE A 5 -18.60 -26.06 22.69
CA PHE A 5 -17.51 -25.21 22.23
C PHE A 5 -16.46 -25.12 23.35
N ALA A 6 -15.23 -25.57 23.10
CA ALA A 6 -14.07 -25.32 23.95
C ALA A 6 -13.01 -24.55 23.14
N PRO A 7 -12.39 -23.50 23.72
CA PRO A 7 -11.40 -22.70 23.02
C PRO A 7 -10.05 -23.43 22.99
N ARG A 8 -9.40 -23.47 21.83
CA ARG A 8 -7.95 -23.72 21.76
C ARG A 8 -7.24 -22.38 21.68
N THR A 9 -6.44 -22.10 22.71
CA THR A 9 -5.40 -21.08 22.68
C THR A 9 -4.06 -21.72 22.37
N ASP A 10 -3.18 -20.88 21.81
CA ASP A 10 -1.77 -21.07 21.46
C ASP A 10 -1.51 -21.58 20.01
N GLY A 11 -0.54 -21.06 19.26
CA GLY A 11 0.49 -20.10 19.62
C GLY A 11 1.03 -19.29 18.42
N SER A 12 1.68 -18.18 18.79
CA SER A 12 2.90 -17.66 18.17
C SER A 12 2.96 -17.63 16.64
N HIS A 13 2.32 -16.64 16.02
CA HIS A 13 2.88 -16.00 14.82
C HIS A 13 2.95 -14.49 15.07
N GLY A 14 3.84 -14.13 15.99
CA GLY A 14 4.28 -12.75 16.20
C GLY A 14 5.20 -12.32 15.05
N GLY A 15 4.61 -12.02 13.89
CA GLY A 15 5.24 -11.20 12.87
C GLY A 15 4.82 -9.75 13.10
N CYS A 16 5.56 -9.03 13.94
CA CYS A 16 5.30 -7.62 14.17
C CYS A 16 5.66 -6.84 12.89
N TYR A 17 4.67 -6.58 12.03
CA TYR A 17 4.81 -5.74 10.83
C TYR A 17 5.13 -4.25 11.15
N ARG A 18 5.41 -3.91 12.42
CA ARG A 18 5.50 -2.52 12.91
C ARG A 18 6.82 -1.82 12.63
N ASP A 19 7.73 -2.41 11.86
CA ASP A 19 9.07 -1.82 11.69
C ASP A 19 9.67 -2.04 10.29
N ARG A 20 8.91 -1.74 9.22
CA ARG A 20 9.46 -1.25 7.93
C ARG A 20 8.39 -1.02 6.86
N MET A 21 8.21 0.24 6.46
CA MET A 21 8.07 0.61 5.03
C MET A 21 9.26 -0.02 4.25
N PRO A 22 9.22 -0.22 2.92
CA PRO A 22 10.25 -0.94 2.18
C PRO A 22 11.63 -0.63 2.74
N SER A 23 12.31 -1.67 3.25
CA SER A 23 13.60 -1.49 3.90
C SER A 23 14.52 -0.71 2.96
N ARG A 24 15.52 -0.02 3.51
CA ARG A 24 16.56 0.60 2.69
C ARG A 24 17.04 -0.34 1.56
N ASP A 25 17.07 -1.63 1.87
CA ASP A 25 17.33 -2.73 0.94
C ASP A 25 16.38 -2.74 -0.28
N VAL A 26 15.05 -2.61 -0.12
CA VAL A 26 14.10 -2.61 -1.26
C VAL A 26 14.32 -1.43 -2.21
N ARG A 27 14.59 -0.23 -1.68
CA ARG A 27 14.86 0.94 -2.54
C ARG A 27 16.18 0.79 -3.29
N GLU A 28 17.20 0.24 -2.62
CA GLU A 28 18.50 -0.03 -3.23
C GLU A 28 18.38 -1.10 -4.34
N GLU A 29 17.65 -2.19 -4.09
CA GLU A 29 17.35 -3.23 -5.09
C GLU A 29 16.55 -2.68 -6.29
N LEU A 30 15.54 -1.84 -6.05
CA LEU A 30 14.78 -1.18 -7.13
C LEU A 30 15.68 -0.26 -7.96
N ALA A 31 16.54 0.53 -7.31
CA ALA A 31 17.48 1.41 -8.00
C ALA A 31 18.46 0.61 -8.86
N ALA A 32 18.99 -0.50 -8.34
CA ALA A 32 19.84 -1.42 -9.09
C ALA A 32 19.10 -2.02 -10.29
N PHE A 33 17.89 -2.55 -10.09
CA PHE A 33 17.06 -3.14 -11.14
C PHE A 33 16.79 -2.17 -12.30
N VAL A 34 16.50 -0.91 -11.97
CA VAL A 34 16.27 0.17 -12.96
C VAL A 34 17.57 0.53 -13.69
N ALA A 35 18.68 0.64 -12.97
CA ALA A 35 19.98 0.98 -13.55
C ALA A 35 20.50 -0.10 -14.50
N GLU A 36 20.38 -1.38 -14.13
CA GLU A 36 20.77 -2.53 -14.96
C GLU A 36 20.08 -2.53 -16.34
N ARG A 37 18.88 -1.95 -16.42
CA ARG A 37 18.06 -1.92 -17.64
C ARG A 37 18.09 -0.57 -18.35
N ASP A 38 18.82 0.40 -17.81
CA ASP A 38 18.82 1.79 -18.28
C ASP A 38 17.41 2.39 -18.38
N TRP A 39 16.51 2.01 -17.47
CA TRP A 39 15.09 2.41 -17.53
C TRP A 39 14.80 3.79 -16.95
N ALA A 40 15.76 4.36 -16.21
CA ALA A 40 15.61 5.69 -15.61
C ALA A 40 15.23 6.79 -16.63
N GLN A 41 15.63 6.63 -17.91
CA GLN A 41 15.27 7.56 -18.99
C GLN A 41 13.76 7.60 -19.31
N PHE A 42 13.03 6.53 -19.05
CA PHE A 42 11.58 6.44 -19.31
C PHE A 42 10.74 6.86 -18.10
N HIS A 43 11.35 6.98 -16.93
CA HIS A 43 10.73 7.31 -15.65
C HIS A 43 10.49 8.83 -15.52
N THR A 44 9.73 9.42 -16.43
CA THR A 44 9.19 10.78 -16.22
C THR A 44 8.10 10.74 -15.15
N PRO A 45 7.88 11.82 -14.37
CA PRO A 45 6.79 11.85 -13.39
C PRO A 45 5.42 11.53 -14.00
N GLU A 46 5.18 11.97 -15.24
CA GLU A 46 3.97 11.66 -15.99
C GLU A 46 3.84 10.16 -16.28
N ASN A 47 4.90 9.52 -16.77
CA ASN A 47 4.87 8.10 -17.10
C ASN A 47 4.66 7.25 -15.85
N LEU A 48 5.37 7.56 -14.76
CA LEU A 48 5.21 6.85 -13.50
C LEU A 48 3.81 7.02 -12.91
N ALA A 49 3.22 8.22 -13.00
CA ALA A 49 1.84 8.43 -12.57
C ALA A 49 0.83 7.62 -13.40
N LYS A 50 1.07 7.46 -14.72
CA LYS A 50 0.28 6.57 -15.57
C LYS A 50 0.44 5.11 -15.15
N SER A 51 1.66 4.65 -14.91
CA SER A 51 1.91 3.28 -14.41
C SER A 51 1.15 3.01 -13.11
N ILE A 52 1.24 3.91 -12.11
CA ILE A 52 0.46 3.77 -10.86
C ILE A 52 -1.04 3.59 -11.13
N ALA A 53 -1.61 4.36 -12.06
CA ALA A 53 -3.03 4.27 -12.39
C ALA A 53 -3.40 2.96 -13.11
N ILE A 54 -2.49 2.44 -13.94
CA ILE A 54 -2.64 1.15 -14.63
C ILE A 54 -2.63 0.02 -13.61
N GLU A 55 -1.60 -0.08 -12.77
CA GLU A 55 -1.49 -1.17 -11.79
C GLU A 55 -2.58 -1.08 -10.71
N ALA A 56 -3.06 0.12 -10.39
CA ALA A 56 -4.23 0.27 -9.51
C ALA A 56 -5.51 -0.27 -10.17
N GLY A 57 -5.59 -0.25 -11.50
CA GLY A 57 -6.64 -0.90 -12.28
C GLY A 57 -6.51 -2.42 -12.24
N GLU A 58 -5.30 -2.97 -12.43
CA GLU A 58 -5.04 -4.41 -12.35
C GLU A 58 -5.34 -4.95 -10.93
N LEU A 59 -4.95 -4.20 -9.89
CA LEU A 59 -5.34 -4.48 -8.51
C LEU A 59 -6.86 -4.47 -8.32
N LEU A 60 -7.58 -3.55 -8.97
CA LEU A 60 -9.04 -3.52 -8.90
C LEU A 60 -9.67 -4.72 -9.63
N GLU A 61 -9.09 -5.17 -10.74
CA GLU A 61 -9.57 -6.33 -11.49
C GLU A 61 -9.54 -7.61 -10.66
N CYS A 62 -8.61 -7.74 -9.72
CA CYS A 62 -8.56 -8.85 -8.76
C CYS A 62 -9.87 -9.01 -7.95
N PHE A 63 -10.64 -7.93 -7.81
CA PHE A 63 -11.91 -7.90 -7.05
C PHE A 63 -13.15 -7.71 -7.94
N GLN A 64 -13.01 -7.75 -9.27
CA GLN A 64 -14.10 -7.39 -10.19
C GLN A 64 -15.30 -8.35 -10.09
N TRP A 65 -15.02 -9.64 -9.87
CA TRP A 65 -16.04 -10.70 -9.88
C TRP A 65 -16.14 -11.46 -8.55
N ASP A 66 -15.22 -11.21 -7.62
CA ASP A 66 -15.15 -11.82 -6.29
C ASP A 66 -14.68 -10.77 -5.28
N ALA A 67 -15.37 -10.67 -4.14
CA ALA A 67 -15.01 -9.74 -3.09
C ALA A 67 -13.78 -10.18 -2.28
N GLU A 68 -13.45 -11.47 -2.29
CA GLU A 68 -12.28 -11.99 -1.58
C GLU A 68 -10.99 -11.78 -2.39
N GLY A 69 -11.08 -11.89 -3.72
CA GLY A 69 -9.93 -11.84 -4.63
C GLY A 69 -8.98 -13.03 -4.47
N ASP A 70 -8.14 -13.26 -5.48
CA ASP A 70 -7.03 -14.21 -5.33
C ASP A 70 -5.87 -13.53 -4.60
N LEU A 71 -5.52 -14.02 -3.40
CA LEU A 71 -4.51 -13.39 -2.55
C LEU A 71 -3.14 -13.29 -3.23
N GLU A 72 -2.76 -14.24 -4.08
CA GLU A 72 -1.48 -14.21 -4.79
C GLU A 72 -1.46 -13.09 -5.84
N LEU A 73 -2.54 -12.98 -6.63
CA LEU A 73 -2.69 -11.90 -7.60
C LEU A 73 -2.78 -10.53 -6.93
N VAL A 74 -3.58 -10.41 -5.87
CA VAL A 74 -3.70 -9.16 -5.10
C VAL A 74 -2.34 -8.71 -4.56
N GLN A 75 -1.51 -9.64 -4.08
CA GLN A 75 -0.17 -9.31 -3.60
C GLN A 75 0.76 -8.84 -4.73
N ALA A 76 0.68 -9.47 -5.91
CA ALA A 76 1.44 -9.06 -7.08
C ALA A 76 1.07 -7.63 -7.51
N GLU A 77 -0.21 -7.37 -7.75
CA GLU A 77 -0.65 -6.05 -8.23
C GLU A 77 -0.44 -4.94 -7.19
N LEU A 78 -0.61 -5.26 -5.90
CA LEU A 78 -0.28 -4.32 -4.83
C LEU A 78 1.21 -4.00 -4.81
N ALA A 79 2.09 -4.99 -5.04
CA ALA A 79 3.52 -4.77 -5.10
C ALA A 79 3.90 -3.87 -6.28
N ASP A 80 3.21 -4.00 -7.43
CA ASP A 80 3.46 -3.16 -8.60
C ASP A 80 3.00 -1.71 -8.36
N VAL A 81 1.81 -1.50 -7.79
CA VAL A 81 1.35 -0.17 -7.35
C VAL A 81 2.38 0.49 -6.42
N LEU A 82 2.86 -0.23 -5.41
CA LEU A 82 3.84 0.27 -4.47
C LEU A 82 5.18 0.58 -5.15
N THR A 83 5.64 -0.29 -6.06
CA THR A 83 6.89 -0.11 -6.81
C THR A 83 6.87 1.19 -7.60
N TYR A 84 5.82 1.46 -8.38
CA TYR A 84 5.76 2.72 -9.13
C TYR A 84 5.56 3.95 -8.24
N CYS A 85 4.90 3.81 -7.08
CA CYS A 85 4.85 4.89 -6.09
C CYS A 85 6.25 5.23 -5.56
N LEU A 86 7.08 4.24 -5.26
CA LEU A 86 8.46 4.44 -4.80
C LEU A 86 9.32 5.06 -5.89
N LEU A 87 9.22 4.58 -7.13
CA LEU A 87 9.93 5.15 -8.27
C LEU A 87 9.52 6.61 -8.53
N LEU A 88 8.23 6.94 -8.36
CA LEU A 88 7.75 8.32 -8.48
C LEU A 88 8.29 9.19 -7.35
N ALA A 89 8.29 8.70 -6.10
CA ALA A 89 8.84 9.43 -4.98
C ALA A 89 10.33 9.74 -5.19
N GLU A 90 11.12 8.74 -5.63
CA GLU A 90 12.53 8.91 -6.01
C GLU A 90 12.67 9.96 -7.12
N ARG A 91 11.85 9.87 -8.17
CA ARG A 91 11.90 10.79 -9.31
C ARG A 91 11.58 12.24 -8.92
N LEU A 92 10.70 12.43 -7.94
CA LEU A 92 10.33 13.72 -7.38
C LEU A 92 11.29 14.21 -6.29
N GLY A 93 12.23 13.38 -5.84
CA GLY A 93 13.16 13.70 -4.77
C GLY A 93 12.48 13.86 -3.40
N VAL A 94 11.42 13.10 -3.15
CA VAL A 94 10.67 13.13 -1.89
C VAL A 94 10.80 11.82 -1.14
N ASP A 95 10.80 11.89 0.20
CA ASP A 95 10.73 10.69 1.01
C ASP A 95 9.28 10.19 1.12
N PRO A 96 8.94 8.99 0.62
CA PRO A 96 7.59 8.44 0.66
C PRO A 96 7.06 8.29 2.10
N ASP A 97 7.92 8.00 3.08
CA ASP A 97 7.50 7.90 4.47
C ASP A 97 7.08 9.28 5.01
N GLY A 98 7.91 10.30 4.77
CA GLY A 98 7.62 11.69 5.09
C GLY A 98 6.30 12.19 4.51
N ILE A 99 6.07 12.02 3.20
CA ILE A 99 4.83 12.51 2.56
C ILE A 99 3.58 11.79 3.07
N VAL A 100 3.69 10.50 3.43
CA VAL A 100 2.58 9.74 4.01
C VAL A 100 2.29 10.20 5.44
N LEU A 101 3.33 10.37 6.27
CA LEU A 101 3.19 10.83 7.66
C LEU A 101 2.59 12.23 7.74
N ASP A 102 3.04 13.16 6.89
CA ASP A 102 2.49 14.50 6.79
C ASP A 102 1.02 14.46 6.36
N LYS A 103 0.68 13.64 5.37
CA LYS A 103 -0.71 13.45 4.93
C LYS A 103 -1.59 12.88 6.04
N LEU A 104 -1.07 11.95 6.84
CA LEU A 104 -1.79 11.37 7.97
C LEU A 104 -2.07 12.41 9.06
N ALA A 105 -1.12 13.30 9.37
CA ALA A 105 -1.34 14.39 10.32
C ALA A 105 -2.49 15.32 9.89
N VAL A 106 -2.54 15.68 8.59
CA VAL A 106 -3.65 16.44 8.01
C VAL A 106 -4.97 15.65 8.08
N THR A 107 -4.92 14.36 7.76
CA THR A 107 -6.13 13.49 7.73
C THR A 107 -6.73 13.32 9.13
N ARG A 108 -5.90 13.16 10.17
CA ARG A 108 -6.36 13.12 11.58
C ARG A 108 -7.12 14.37 12.01
N THR A 109 -6.72 15.53 11.49
CA THR A 109 -7.41 16.80 11.75
C THR A 109 -8.78 16.84 11.07
N LYS A 110 -8.91 16.25 9.87
CA LYS A 110 -10.19 16.15 9.14
C LYS A 110 -11.13 15.10 9.72
N TYR A 111 -10.59 14.04 10.31
CA TYR A 111 -11.34 12.89 10.80
C TYR A 111 -11.03 12.61 12.29
N PRO A 112 -11.59 13.41 13.22
CA PRO A 112 -11.44 13.17 14.66
C PRO A 112 -12.01 11.83 15.09
N ILE A 113 -11.41 11.19 16.09
CA ILE A 113 -11.79 9.83 16.55
C ILE A 113 -13.27 9.77 16.96
N ASP A 114 -13.74 10.76 17.70
CA ASP A 114 -15.11 10.87 18.20
C ASP A 114 -16.16 10.94 17.09
N LYS A 115 -15.79 11.42 15.90
CA LYS A 115 -16.70 11.56 14.77
C LYS A 115 -16.56 10.44 13.73
N ALA A 116 -15.34 9.98 13.48
CA ALA A 116 -15.01 9.07 12.38
C ALA A 116 -15.02 7.58 12.77
N ARG A 117 -15.01 7.23 14.06
CA ARG A 117 -14.91 5.82 14.48
C ARG A 117 -16.11 5.00 13.96
N GLY A 118 -15.82 3.99 13.14
CA GLY A 118 -16.82 3.07 12.57
C GLY A 118 -17.69 3.69 11.46
N ARG A 119 -17.32 4.86 10.92
CA ARG A 119 -18.06 5.55 9.87
C ARG A 119 -17.15 5.80 8.67
N SER A 120 -17.63 5.50 7.46
CA SER A 120 -16.94 5.79 6.19
C SER A 120 -17.44 7.08 5.53
N ALA A 121 -18.26 7.86 6.22
CA ALA A 121 -18.75 9.14 5.72
C ALA A 121 -17.57 10.12 5.52
N ARG A 122 -17.65 10.92 4.46
CA ARG A 122 -16.69 12.00 4.20
C ARG A 122 -16.74 13.02 5.34
N TYR A 123 -15.63 13.70 5.61
CA TYR A 123 -15.49 14.63 6.75
C TYR A 123 -16.50 15.78 6.77
N ASP A 124 -17.02 16.18 5.61
CA ASP A 124 -18.09 17.17 5.46
C ASP A 124 -19.48 16.64 5.87
N ALA A 125 -19.59 15.32 6.12
CA ALA A 125 -20.78 14.62 6.56
C ALA A 125 -20.60 13.91 7.93
N LEU A 126 -19.58 14.29 8.72
CA LEU A 126 -19.23 13.70 10.02
C LEU A 126 -19.64 14.51 11.26
#